data_AF-A0A9K3P2K9-F1
#
_entry.id   AF-A0A9K3P2K9-F1
#
_cell.length_a   1.000
_cell.length_b   1.000
_cell.length_c   1.000
_cell.angle_alpha   90.00
_cell.angle_beta   90.00
_cell.angle_gamma   90.00
#
_symmetry.space_group_name_H-M   'P 1'
#
loop_
_entity.id
_entity.type
_entity.pdbx_description
1 polymer ?
#
loop_
_entity_poly.entity_id
_entity_poly.type
_entity_poly.pdbx_seq_one_letter_code
_entity_poly.pdbx_strand_id
1 'polypeptide(L)'
;MDDDSLGFCVDSAGDYKIVHIKRIHFRLTVNIRSFSEGSWSTPRFLIYSPYDIAIYSWSVGTFCENSLYFVLTKFWCMGNTAVLRLDVESKVIENLGYPDTLSVESIGQLVTIRDELHMLVSIGMCSVDVQLWRLQNDIWSKVVSFLPCVFMPLMIGSSVH
;
A
#
# COMPACT_ATOMS: atom_id res chain seq x y z
N MET A 1 -11.34 -12.24 -6.84
CA MET A 1 -10.62 -12.59 -5.61
C MET A 1 -10.82 -11.41 -4.68
N ASP A 2 -11.57 -11.65 -3.60
CA ASP A 2 -11.89 -10.65 -2.59
C ASP A 2 -10.78 -10.68 -1.54
N ASP A 3 -9.65 -10.06 -1.86
CA ASP A 3 -8.59 -9.91 -0.87
C ASP A 3 -8.89 -8.69 -0.01
N ASP A 4 -9.14 -8.97 1.26
CA ASP A 4 -9.29 -7.94 2.28
C ASP A 4 -7.92 -7.33 2.56
N SER A 5 -7.92 -6.02 2.80
CA SER A 5 -6.75 -5.32 3.30
C SER A 5 -6.98 -4.87 4.74
N LEU A 6 -5.89 -4.87 5.51
CA LEU A 6 -5.86 -4.46 6.90
C LEU A 6 -4.85 -3.33 7.08
N GLY A 7 -5.17 -2.39 7.96
CA GLY A 7 -4.26 -1.36 8.43
C GLY A 7 -4.39 -1.20 9.93
N PHE A 8 -3.29 -0.84 10.58
CA PHE A 8 -3.26 -0.52 12.01
C PHE A 8 -2.77 0.90 12.18
N CYS A 9 -3.51 1.72 12.92
CA CYS A 9 -3.17 3.13 13.13
C CYS A 9 -3.51 3.58 14.54
N VAL A 10 -3.06 4.79 14.87
CA VAL A 10 -3.45 5.53 16.07
C VAL A 10 -4.01 6.88 15.64
N ASP A 11 -5.12 7.31 16.25
CA ASP A 11 -5.71 8.62 15.97
C ASP A 11 -5.09 9.74 16.83
N SER A 12 -5.50 11.00 16.60
CA SER A 12 -5.03 12.15 17.40
C SER A 12 -5.38 12.07 18.89
N ALA A 13 -6.38 11.27 19.27
CA ALA A 13 -6.73 11.01 20.66
C ALA A 13 -5.89 9.90 21.31
N GLY A 14 -5.01 9.25 20.54
CA GLY A 14 -4.19 8.13 21.01
C GLY A 14 -4.92 6.78 21.01
N ASP A 15 -6.10 6.68 20.39
CA ASP A 15 -6.84 5.43 20.27
C ASP A 15 -6.27 4.58 19.14
N TYR A 16 -5.93 3.34 19.47
CA TYR A 16 -5.50 2.35 18.49
C TYR A 16 -6.70 1.86 17.68
N LYS A 17 -6.52 1.78 16.38
CA LYS A 17 -7.57 1.39 15.45
C LYS A 17 -7.08 0.34 14.46
N ILE A 18 -7.96 -0.60 14.17
CA ILE A 18 -7.81 -1.50 13.02
C ILE A 18 -8.76 -1.02 11.94
N VAL A 19 -8.20 -0.75 10.76
CA VAL A 19 -8.96 -0.51 9.54
C VAL A 19 -9.00 -1.81 8.76
N HIS A 20 -10.20 -2.25 8.42
CA HIS A 20 -10.46 -3.42 7.60
C HIS A 20 -11.19 -2.99 6.34
N ILE A 21 -10.47 -3.05 5.22
CA ILE A 21 -11.00 -2.76 3.90
C ILE A 21 -11.43 -4.08 3.31
N LYS A 22 -12.75 -4.26 3.26
CA LYS A 22 -13.38 -5.44 2.70
C LYS A 22 -13.94 -5.15 1.33
N ARG A 23 -13.77 -6.09 0.41
CA ARG A 23 -14.42 -6.04 -0.90
C ARG A 23 -15.59 -7.01 -0.94
N ILE A 24 -16.78 -6.50 -1.27
CA ILE A 24 -17.97 -7.33 -1.43
C ILE A 24 -18.67 -6.90 -2.71
N HIS A 25 -18.83 -7.81 -3.68
CA HIS A 25 -19.61 -7.58 -4.90
C HIS A 25 -19.28 -6.24 -5.60
N PHE A 26 -17.99 -5.98 -5.82
CA PHE A 26 -17.51 -4.74 -6.46
C PHE A 26 -17.77 -3.46 -5.67
N ARG A 27 -18.01 -3.56 -4.35
CA ARG A 27 -18.07 -2.43 -3.44
C ARG A 27 -16.97 -2.53 -2.38
N LEU A 28 -16.23 -1.44 -2.23
CA LEU A 28 -15.31 -1.21 -1.13
C LEU A 28 -16.11 -0.87 0.14
N THR A 29 -15.90 -1.63 1.21
CA THR A 29 -16.41 -1.32 2.54
C THR A 29 -15.22 -1.14 3.48
N VAL A 30 -15.16 -0.01 4.17
CA VAL A 30 -14.13 0.25 5.17
C VAL A 30 -14.76 0.13 6.55
N ASN A 31 -14.28 -0.80 7.34
CA ASN A 31 -14.69 -1.00 8.73
C ASN A 31 -13.55 -0.55 9.64
N ILE A 32 -13.89 0.17 10.71
CA ILE A 32 -12.92 0.63 11.70
C ILE A 32 -13.31 0.05 13.05
N ARG A 33 -12.36 -0.64 13.68
CA ARG A 33 -12.46 -1.02 15.08
C ARG A 33 -11.70 -0.03 15.94
N SER A 34 -12.40 0.61 16.87
CA SER A 34 -11.78 1.38 17.96
C SER A 34 -11.45 0.45 19.12
N PHE A 35 -10.27 0.58 19.70
CA PHE A 35 -9.88 -0.20 20.87
C PHE A 35 -10.47 0.38 22.15
N SER A 36 -10.53 1.70 22.27
CA SER A 36 -11.15 2.39 23.40
C SER A 36 -12.65 2.14 23.50
N GLU A 37 -13.37 2.14 22.37
CA GLU A 37 -14.81 1.86 22.33
C GLU A 37 -15.13 0.37 22.25
N GLY A 38 -14.16 -0.46 21.88
CA GLY A 38 -14.33 -1.91 21.70
C GLY A 38 -15.29 -2.30 20.58
N SER A 39 -15.67 -1.37 19.71
CA SER A 39 -16.74 -1.53 18.72
C SER A 39 -16.23 -1.38 17.28
N TRP A 40 -16.99 -1.94 16.33
CA TRP A 40 -16.78 -1.75 14.90
C TRP A 40 -17.75 -0.68 14.37
N SER A 41 -17.24 0.16 13.48
CA SER A 41 -18.03 1.14 12.74
C SER A 41 -17.73 1.04 11.24
N THR A 42 -18.69 1.45 10.41
CA THR A 42 -18.54 1.49 8.94
C THR A 42 -18.75 2.93 8.47
N PRO A 43 -17.72 3.79 8.54
CA PRO A 43 -17.87 5.17 8.13
C PRO A 43 -18.14 5.28 6.62
N ARG A 44 -18.82 6.35 6.22
CA ARG A 44 -18.88 6.75 4.81
C ARG A 44 -17.60 7.50 4.48
N PHE A 45 -16.83 6.97 3.53
CA PHE A 45 -15.64 7.62 3.01
C PHE A 45 -15.96 8.37 1.72
N LEU A 46 -15.34 9.52 1.53
CA LEU A 46 -15.35 10.21 0.25
C LEU A 46 -14.32 9.55 -0.66
N ILE A 47 -14.80 8.79 -1.65
CA ILE A 47 -13.97 8.10 -2.64
C ILE A 47 -14.03 8.94 -3.92
N TYR A 48 -12.96 9.69 -4.20
CA TYR A 48 -12.87 10.51 -5.40
C TYR A 48 -12.30 9.73 -6.62
N SER A 49 -12.53 8.42 -6.73
CA SER A 49 -11.71 7.61 -7.63
C SER A 49 -12.34 6.33 -8.22
N PRO A 50 -11.97 5.91 -9.45
CA PRO A 50 -12.33 4.62 -10.06
C PRO A 50 -11.74 3.35 -9.38
N TYR A 51 -11.18 3.42 -8.18
CA TYR A 51 -10.48 2.28 -7.55
C TYR A 51 -11.39 1.22 -6.93
N ASP A 52 -12.71 1.37 -7.05
CA ASP A 52 -13.71 0.36 -6.66
C ASP A 52 -13.80 -0.83 -7.66
N ILE A 53 -13.13 -0.73 -8.82
CA ILE A 53 -13.23 -1.73 -9.91
C ILE A 53 -12.45 -3.01 -9.61
N ALA A 54 -13.07 -4.18 -9.83
CA ALA A 54 -12.68 -5.57 -9.49
C ALA A 54 -11.24 -6.03 -9.78
N ILE A 55 -10.46 -5.21 -10.48
CA ILE A 55 -9.15 -5.54 -11.03
C ILE A 55 -7.99 -5.13 -10.13
N TYR A 56 -8.26 -4.40 -9.04
CA TYR A 56 -7.25 -3.90 -8.12
C TYR A 56 -7.20 -4.70 -6.82
N SER A 57 -5.99 -5.00 -6.35
CA SER A 57 -5.69 -5.50 -5.02
C SER A 57 -5.00 -4.41 -4.21
N TRP A 58 -5.27 -4.37 -2.90
CA TRP A 58 -4.71 -3.40 -1.96
C TRP A 58 -3.66 -4.10 -1.10
N SER A 59 -2.49 -3.51 -0.91
CA SER A 59 -1.51 -4.00 0.05
C SER A 59 -2.04 -3.90 1.48
N VAL A 60 -1.32 -4.48 2.44
CA VAL A 60 -1.49 -4.11 3.86
C VAL A 60 -1.18 -2.62 4.03
N GLY A 61 -1.94 -1.95 4.90
CA GLY A 61 -1.83 -0.53 5.19
C GLY A 61 -0.58 -0.21 6.02
N THR A 62 0.18 0.76 5.56
CA THR A 62 1.35 1.31 6.27
C THR A 62 0.96 2.61 6.95
N PHE A 63 1.20 2.72 8.26
CA PHE A 63 0.86 3.93 9.02
C PHE A 63 2.03 4.92 9.03
N CYS A 64 1.74 6.17 8.68
CA CYS A 64 2.69 7.28 8.65
C CYS A 64 1.91 8.60 8.81
N GLU A 65 2.43 9.60 9.52
CA GLU A 65 1.82 10.94 9.65
C GLU A 65 0.28 10.93 9.80
N ASN A 66 -0.22 10.18 10.79
CA ASN A 66 -1.66 10.05 11.11
C ASN A 66 -2.55 9.48 9.98
N SER A 67 -1.95 8.89 8.96
CA SER A 67 -2.66 8.35 7.80
C SER A 67 -2.24 6.91 7.53
N LEU A 68 -3.13 6.13 6.92
CA LEU A 68 -2.82 4.81 6.38
C LEU A 68 -2.57 4.90 4.88
N TYR A 69 -1.52 4.24 4.42
CA TYR A 69 -1.14 4.22 3.02
C TYR A 69 -1.21 2.81 2.47
N PHE A 70 -1.78 2.68 1.27
CA PHE A 70 -1.99 1.41 0.61
C PHE A 70 -1.44 1.47 -0.81
N VAL A 71 -0.76 0.41 -1.23
CA VAL A 71 -0.36 0.23 -2.62
C VAL A 71 -1.48 -0.47 -3.36
N LEU A 72 -1.85 0.07 -4.52
CA LEU A 72 -2.84 -0.52 -5.40
C LEU A 72 -2.15 -1.24 -6.56
N THR A 73 -2.43 -2.53 -6.73
CA THR A 73 -1.84 -3.38 -7.77
C THR A 73 -2.92 -3.92 -8.69
N LYS A 74 -2.71 -3.83 -10.02
CA LYS A 74 -3.67 -4.35 -11.00
C LYS A 74 -3.35 -5.82 -11.35
N PHE A 75 -4.33 -6.71 -11.14
CA PHE A 75 -4.17 -8.17 -11.17
C PHE A 75 -3.65 -8.76 -12.50
N TRP A 76 -3.74 -8.00 -13.60
CA TRP A 76 -3.43 -8.50 -14.96
C TRP A 76 -2.29 -7.78 -15.68
N CYS A 77 -1.78 -6.68 -15.12
CA CYS A 77 -0.78 -5.85 -15.78
C CYS A 77 0.60 -5.91 -15.10
N MET A 78 0.78 -6.77 -14.08
CA MET A 78 2.05 -6.91 -13.33
C MET A 78 2.65 -5.56 -12.92
N GLY A 79 1.81 -4.59 -12.57
CA GLY A 79 2.25 -3.23 -12.27
C GLY A 79 1.40 -2.61 -11.18
N ASN A 80 2.07 -2.01 -10.21
CA ASN A 80 1.44 -1.11 -9.27
C ASN A 80 0.95 0.15 -9.98
N THR A 81 -0.23 0.62 -9.57
CA THR A 81 -0.94 1.69 -10.30
C THR A 81 -1.11 2.96 -9.50
N ALA A 82 -1.13 2.87 -8.17
CA ALA A 82 -1.33 4.02 -7.30
C ALA A 82 -0.87 3.73 -5.87
N VAL A 83 -0.61 4.80 -5.13
CA VAL A 83 -0.62 4.80 -3.67
C VAL A 83 -1.83 5.59 -3.20
N LEU A 84 -2.60 5.00 -2.30
CA LEU A 84 -3.77 5.62 -1.71
C LEU A 84 -3.47 6.00 -0.27
N ARG A 85 -3.85 7.21 0.11
CA ARG A 85 -3.83 7.69 1.48
C ARG A 85 -5.24 7.65 2.03
N LEU A 86 -5.39 7.06 3.20
CA LEU A 86 -6.60 7.07 4.00
C LEU A 86 -6.35 7.88 5.26
N ASP A 87 -6.99 9.03 5.34
CA ASP A 87 -7.10 9.79 6.58
C ASP A 87 -8.31 9.25 7.35
N VAL A 88 -8.03 8.71 8.53
CA VAL A 88 -9.03 8.06 9.39
C VAL A 88 -9.93 9.08 10.09
N GLU A 89 -9.44 10.30 10.33
CA GLU A 89 -10.17 11.37 10.99
C GLU A 89 -11.11 12.06 10.02
N SER A 90 -10.57 12.54 8.89
CA SER A 90 -11.36 13.23 7.87
C SER A 90 -12.19 12.27 7.02
N LYS A 91 -11.89 10.97 7.05
CA LYS A 91 -12.56 9.91 6.28
C LYS A 91 -12.48 10.15 4.77
N VAL A 92 -11.32 10.65 4.33
CA VAL A 92 -11.02 10.91 2.93
C VAL A 92 -10.02 9.89 2.42
N ILE A 93 -10.25 9.40 1.20
CA ILE A 93 -9.27 8.62 0.45
C ILE A 93 -8.72 9.47 -0.68
N GLU A 94 -7.41 9.69 -0.67
CA GLU A 94 -6.68 10.46 -1.66
C GLU A 94 -5.78 9.55 -2.49
N ASN A 95 -5.57 9.94 -3.74
CA ASN A 95 -4.65 9.26 -4.64
C ASN A 95 -3.37 10.08 -4.78
N LEU A 96 -2.24 9.50 -4.39
CA LEU A 96 -0.93 10.13 -4.43
C LEU A 96 -0.12 9.77 -5.68
N GLY A 97 -0.73 8.99 -6.58
CA GLY A 97 -0.02 8.40 -7.71
C GLY A 97 1.00 7.35 -7.26
N TYR A 98 1.75 6.83 -8.23
CA TYR A 98 2.80 5.86 -8.01
C TYR A 98 4.15 6.48 -8.42
N PRO A 99 5.28 6.10 -7.78
CA PRO A 99 6.60 6.57 -8.21
C PRO A 99 6.84 6.36 -9.71
N ASP A 100 7.45 7.34 -10.37
CA ASP A 100 7.77 7.26 -11.80
C ASP A 100 9.00 6.38 -12.04
N THR A 101 8.76 5.07 -12.09
CA THR A 101 9.81 4.05 -12.25
C THR A 101 10.18 3.77 -13.69
N LEU A 102 9.56 4.44 -14.67
CA LEU A 102 9.74 4.23 -16.13
C LEU A 102 9.49 2.80 -16.65
N SER A 103 9.16 1.84 -15.77
CA SER A 103 8.87 0.44 -16.06
C SER A 103 7.39 0.13 -15.86
N VAL A 104 6.82 -0.64 -16.77
CA VAL A 104 5.44 -1.14 -16.70
C VAL A 104 5.29 -2.22 -15.62
N GLU A 105 6.40 -2.89 -15.29
CA GLU A 105 6.43 -3.97 -14.30
C GLU A 105 7.22 -3.53 -13.07
N SER A 106 6.50 -3.13 -12.02
CA SER A 106 7.09 -2.76 -10.74
C SER A 106 6.22 -3.19 -9.57
N ILE A 107 6.90 -3.65 -8.51
CA ILE A 107 6.29 -4.04 -7.24
C ILE A 107 6.90 -3.17 -6.15
N GLY A 108 6.03 -2.46 -5.46
CA GLY A 108 6.31 -1.46 -4.45
C GLY A 108 5.80 -1.92 -3.09
N GLN A 109 6.65 -1.78 -2.08
CA GLN A 109 6.32 -2.02 -0.69
C GLN A 109 6.56 -0.72 0.09
N LEU A 110 5.52 -0.25 0.76
CA LEU A 110 5.60 0.92 1.62
C LEU A 110 6.30 0.58 2.93
N VAL A 111 7.01 1.56 3.47
CA VAL A 111 7.68 1.48 4.77
C VAL A 111 7.77 2.88 5.38
N THR A 112 7.58 2.96 6.68
CA THR A 112 7.80 4.21 7.43
C THR A 112 9.21 4.20 8.00
N ILE A 113 10.01 5.22 7.68
CA ILE A 113 11.38 5.39 8.17
C ILE A 113 11.48 6.78 8.78
N ARG A 114 11.69 6.86 10.10
CA ARG A 114 11.78 8.14 10.84
C ARG A 114 10.59 9.07 10.56
N ASP A 115 9.39 8.50 10.63
CA ASP A 115 8.12 9.17 10.37
C ASP A 115 7.94 9.72 8.94
N GLU A 116 8.83 9.36 8.01
CA GLU A 116 8.70 9.66 6.59
C GLU A 116 8.26 8.41 5.81
N LEU A 117 7.30 8.59 4.91
CA LEU A 117 6.83 7.51 4.06
C LEU A 117 7.81 7.25 2.91
N HIS A 118 8.27 6.01 2.84
CA HIS A 118 9.15 5.52 1.80
C HIS A 118 8.50 4.35 1.06
N MET A 119 8.99 4.09 -0.15
CA MET A 119 8.63 2.92 -0.92
C MET A 119 9.88 2.23 -1.46
N LEU A 120 10.01 0.95 -1.17
CA LEU A 120 10.94 0.09 -1.85
C LEU A 120 10.27 -0.44 -3.12
N VAL A 121 10.84 -0.14 -4.28
CA VAL A 121 10.31 -0.55 -5.57
C VAL A 121 11.27 -1.51 -6.24
N SER A 122 10.82 -2.75 -6.45
CA SER A 122 11.45 -3.72 -7.33
C SER A 122 10.97 -3.52 -8.75
N ILE A 123 11.89 -3.56 -9.72
CA ILE A 123 11.63 -3.31 -11.13
C ILE A 123 12.02 -4.54 -11.98
N GLY A 124 11.11 -4.90 -12.89
CA GLY A 124 11.28 -5.99 -13.86
C GLY A 124 10.83 -7.37 -13.36
N MET A 125 10.48 -8.24 -14.30
CA MET A 125 9.94 -9.60 -14.09
C MET A 125 10.74 -10.51 -13.13
N CYS A 126 12.04 -10.27 -12.96
CA CYS A 126 12.92 -11.04 -12.06
C CYS A 126 13.62 -10.18 -10.99
N SER A 127 13.10 -8.98 -10.70
CA SER A 127 13.62 -8.07 -9.66
C SER A 127 15.11 -7.79 -9.80
N VAL A 128 15.50 -7.17 -10.92
CA VAL A 128 16.91 -6.93 -11.24
C VAL A 128 17.38 -5.64 -10.57
N ASP A 129 16.51 -4.62 -10.52
CA ASP A 129 16.79 -3.32 -9.92
C ASP A 129 15.85 -3.07 -8.74
N VAL A 130 16.41 -2.54 -7.65
CA VAL A 130 15.65 -2.10 -6.49
C VAL A 130 15.89 -0.61 -6.30
N GLN A 131 14.84 0.15 -6.05
CA GLN A 131 14.90 1.59 -5.83
C GLN A 131 14.22 1.96 -4.52
N LEU A 132 14.78 2.91 -3.80
CA LEU A 132 14.12 3.54 -2.66
C LEU A 132 13.58 4.90 -3.08
N TRP A 133 12.29 5.10 -2.85
CA TRP A 133 11.58 6.34 -3.08
C TRP A 133 11.08 6.90 -1.76
N ARG A 134 10.96 8.22 -1.71
CA ARG A 134 10.39 8.95 -0.57
C ARG A 134 9.27 9.86 -1.05
N LEU A 135 8.18 9.88 -0.31
CA LEU A 135 7.08 10.81 -0.51
C LEU A 135 7.30 12.06 0.35
N GLN A 136 7.26 13.23 -0.27
CA GLN A 136 7.29 14.51 0.45
C GLN A 136 6.39 15.52 -0.27
N ASN A 137 5.48 16.17 0.47
CA ASN A 137 4.50 17.12 -0.10
C ASN A 137 3.74 16.52 -1.29
N ASP A 138 3.28 15.27 -1.14
CA ASP A 138 2.58 14.50 -2.18
C ASP A 138 3.38 14.24 -3.48
N ILE A 139 4.70 14.45 -3.43
CA ILE A 139 5.59 14.22 -4.57
C ILE A 139 6.58 13.09 -4.24
N TRP A 140 6.65 12.10 -5.12
CA TRP A 140 7.63 11.03 -5.05
C TRP A 140 8.99 11.49 -5.57
N SER A 141 10.03 11.25 -4.77
CA SER A 141 11.42 11.52 -5.14
C SER A 141 12.27 10.26 -4.95
N LYS A 142 13.15 9.98 -5.91
CA LYS A 142 14.07 8.85 -5.83
C LYS A 142 15.19 9.19 -4.86
N VAL A 143 15.38 8.35 -3.85
CA VAL A 143 16.44 8.51 -2.85
C VAL A 143 17.70 7.80 -3.32
N VAL A 144 17.58 6.52 -3.69
CA VAL A 144 18.71 5.69 -4.13
C VAL A 144 18.25 4.57 -5.05
N SER A 145 19.12 4.18 -5.97
CA SER A 145 19.00 2.92 -6.74
C SER A 145 20.05 1.94 -6.25
N PHE A 146 19.64 0.72 -5.98
CA PHE A 146 20.54 -0.40 -5.71
C PHE A 146 20.86 -1.07 -7.04
N LEU A 147 22.15 -1.18 -7.37
CA LEU A 147 22.56 -1.95 -8.54
C LEU A 147 22.23 -3.43 -8.33
N PRO A 148 21.87 -4.16 -9.40
CA PRO A 148 21.62 -5.58 -9.32
C PRO A 148 22.83 -6.29 -8.69
N CYS A 149 22.64 -6.93 -7.55
CA CYS A 149 23.56 -8.00 -7.17
C CYS A 149 23.25 -9.17 -8.10
N VAL A 150 24.14 -9.42 -9.07
CA VAL A 150 24.03 -10.46 -10.11
C VAL A 150 23.93 -11.90 -9.54
N PHE A 151 23.85 -12.06 -8.22
CA PHE A 151 23.66 -13.32 -7.52
C PHE A 151 22.60 -13.18 -6.42
N MET A 152 21.32 -13.12 -6.80
CA MET A 152 20.32 -13.76 -5.94
C MET A 152 20.49 -15.26 -6.16
N PRO A 153 20.91 -16.06 -5.16
CA PRO A 153 20.90 -17.50 -5.33
C PRO A 153 19.44 -17.90 -5.53
N LEU A 154 19.09 -18.23 -6.77
CA LEU A 154 17.96 -19.11 -7.04
C LEU A 154 18.21 -20.33 -6.16
N MET A 155 17.47 -20.43 -5.06
CA MET A 155 17.40 -21.65 -4.26
C MET A 155 16.79 -22.70 -5.17
N ILE A 156 17.63 -23.36 -5.97
CA ILE A 156 17.32 -24.61 -6.63
C ILE A 156 16.92 -25.52 -5.48
N GLY A 157 15.65 -25.89 -5.46
CA GLY A 157 15.06 -26.67 -4.38
C GLY A 157 15.97 -27.84 -4.02
N SER A 158 16.28 -27.96 -2.73
CA SER A 158 16.74 -29.21 -2.17
C SER A 158 15.71 -30.28 -2.54
N SER A 159 16.10 -31.22 -3.39
CA SER A 159 15.36 -32.45 -3.59
C SER A 159 15.22 -33.13 -2.23
N VAL A 160 14.02 -33.12 -1.68
CA VAL A 160 13.68 -34.00 -0.56
C VAL A 160 13.55 -35.40 -1.15
N HIS A 161 14.27 -36.33 -0.52
CA HIS A 161 14.36 -37.76 -0.84
C HIS A 161 13.02 -38.45 -1.06
#